data_AF-A0AAZ3SCJ8-F1
#
_entry.id   AF-A0AAZ3SCJ8-F1
#
_cell.length_a   1.000
_cell.length_b   1.000
_cell.length_c   1.000
_cell.angle_alpha   90.00
_cell.angle_beta   90.00
_cell.angle_gamma   90.00
#
_symmetry.space_group_name_H-M   'P 1'
#
loop_
_entity.id
_entity.type
_entity.pdbx_description
1 polymer ?
#
loop_
_entity_poly.entity_id
_entity_poly.type
_entity_poly.pdbx_seq_one_letter_code
_entity_poly.pdbx_strand_id
1 'polypeptide(L)'
;LVRDKPLCTSWEKKMVAKREKELVKKYSLQLKEDKAREKEEKRKRHEENLKRRAENERKGEVVQVIRNTTKIKRMKKKQLRKIEKRDTLAMLQKSQPRNPKAARKGDK
;
A
#
# COMPACT_ATOMS: atom_id res chain seq x y z
N LEU A 1 -72.72 27.23 -3.65
CA LEU A 1 -71.54 28.07 -3.34
C LEU A 1 -70.31 27.16 -3.25
N VAL A 2 -69.45 27.16 -4.26
CA VAL A 2 -68.19 26.39 -4.26
C VAL A 2 -67.19 27.21 -3.44
N ARG A 3 -66.68 26.66 -2.34
CA ARG A 3 -65.59 27.29 -1.57
C ARG A 3 -64.27 26.96 -2.26
N ASP A 4 -63.54 27.99 -2.68
CA ASP A 4 -62.20 27.83 -3.24
C ASP A 4 -61.26 27.16 -2.24
N LYS A 5 -60.44 26.23 -2.73
CA LYS A 5 -59.41 25.57 -1.91
C LYS A 5 -58.36 26.62 -1.49
N PRO A 6 -57.99 26.71 -0.20
CA PRO A 6 -56.96 27.63 0.21
C PRO A 6 -55.63 27.28 -0.47
N LEU A 7 -54.98 28.28 -1.08
CA LEU A 7 -53.67 28.13 -1.75
C LEU A 7 -52.55 27.73 -0.77
N CYS A 8 -52.74 27.96 0.53
CA CYS A 8 -51.76 27.69 1.57
C CYS A 8 -51.98 26.32 2.23
N THR A 9 -50.90 25.53 2.34
CA THR A 9 -50.90 24.30 3.13
C THR A 9 -50.97 24.60 4.63
N SER A 10 -51.67 23.74 5.38
CA SER A 10 -51.75 23.84 6.84
C SER A 10 -50.36 23.69 7.48
N TRP A 11 -50.18 24.30 8.65
CA TRP A 11 -48.93 24.24 9.41
C TRP A 11 -48.44 22.81 9.67
N GLU A 12 -49.37 21.91 9.99
CA GLU A 12 -49.09 20.50 10.21
C GLU A 12 -48.46 19.82 8.97
N LYS A 13 -49.01 20.10 7.77
CA LYS A 13 -48.45 19.59 6.51
C LYS A 13 -47.03 20.13 6.26
N LYS A 14 -46.76 21.38 6.62
CA LYS A 14 -45.42 21.97 6.54
C LYS A 14 -44.43 21.28 7.49
N MET A 15 -44.88 20.94 8.71
CA MET A 15 -44.07 20.23 9.69
C MET A 15 -43.76 18.78 9.25
N VAL A 16 -44.74 18.07 8.68
CA VAL A 16 -44.52 16.73 8.10
C VAL A 16 -43.51 16.80 6.96
N ALA A 17 -43.69 17.71 6.00
CA ALA A 17 -42.76 17.88 4.89
C ALA A 17 -41.34 18.26 5.34
N LYS A 18 -41.21 19.02 6.44
CA LYS A 18 -39.90 19.33 7.03
C LYS A 18 -39.24 18.08 7.63
N ARG A 19 -39.99 17.27 8.38
CA ARG A 19 -39.51 16.00 8.95
C ARG A 19 -39.08 15.03 7.85
N GLU A 20 -39.88 14.87 6.80
CA GLU A 20 -39.55 14.02 5.64
C GLU A 20 -38.25 14.47 4.97
N LYS A 21 -38.08 15.78 4.73
CA LYS A 21 -36.85 16.34 4.18
C LYS A 21 -35.64 16.06 5.06
N GLU A 22 -35.78 16.14 6.38
CA GLU A 22 -34.71 15.83 7.32
C GLU A 22 -34.34 14.34 7.30
N LEU A 23 -35.31 13.45 7.22
CA LEU A 23 -35.08 12.00 7.10
C LEU A 23 -34.36 11.66 5.79
N VAL A 24 -34.82 12.22 4.66
CA VAL A 24 -34.18 12.01 3.35
C VAL A 24 -32.74 12.53 3.36
N LYS A 25 -32.48 13.70 3.98
CA LYS A 25 -31.12 14.24 4.12
C LYS A 25 -30.22 13.30 4.93
N LYS A 26 -30.69 12.84 6.10
CA LYS A 26 -29.94 11.91 6.95
C LYS A 26 -29.61 10.61 6.20
N TYR A 27 -30.59 10.06 5.50
CA TYR A 27 -30.40 8.84 4.70
C TYR A 27 -29.39 9.06 3.56
N SER A 28 -29.49 10.19 2.85
CA SER A 28 -28.54 10.53 1.79
C SER A 28 -27.10 10.71 2.30
N LEU A 29 -26.94 11.23 3.51
CA LEU A 29 -25.65 11.39 4.17
C LEU A 29 -25.06 10.03 4.54
N GLN A 30 -25.87 9.15 5.17
CA GLN A 30 -25.46 7.81 5.51
C GLN A 30 -24.99 7.01 4.29
N LEU A 31 -25.71 7.08 3.16
CA LEU A 31 -25.29 6.44 1.91
C LEU A 31 -23.95 6.97 1.37
N LYS A 32 -23.67 8.26 1.54
CA LYS A 32 -22.38 8.85 1.12
C LYS A 32 -21.25 8.39 2.03
N GLU A 33 -21.49 8.36 3.34
CA GLU A 33 -20.53 7.89 4.34
C GLU A 33 -20.19 6.41 4.15
N ASP A 34 -21.18 5.56 3.90
CA ASP A 34 -20.98 4.13 3.64
C ASP A 34 -20.14 3.91 2.38
N LYS A 35 -20.43 4.65 1.29
CA LYS A 35 -19.61 4.62 0.06
C LYS A 35 -18.19 5.11 0.28
N ALA A 36 -18.01 6.14 1.11
CA ALA A 36 -16.69 6.66 1.44
C ALA A 36 -15.88 5.65 2.25
N ARG A 37 -16.50 5.02 3.25
CA ARG A 37 -15.90 3.96 4.09
C ARG A 37 -15.45 2.78 3.24
N GLU A 38 -16.30 2.27 2.35
CA GLU A 38 -15.96 1.15 1.46
C GLU A 38 -14.77 1.50 0.56
N LYS A 39 -14.72 2.73 0.03
CA LYS A 39 -13.61 3.20 -0.82
C LYS A 39 -12.31 3.31 -0.04
N GLU A 40 -12.36 3.81 1.20
CA GLU A 40 -11.20 3.93 2.07
C GLU A 40 -10.66 2.55 2.48
N GLU A 41 -11.54 1.59 2.81
CA GLU A 41 -11.15 0.21 3.10
C GLU A 41 -10.47 -0.48 1.90
N LYS A 42 -11.00 -0.27 0.69
CA LYS A 42 -10.36 -0.77 -0.55
C LYS A 42 -8.98 -0.14 -0.77
N ARG A 43 -8.83 1.16 -0.49
CA ARG A 43 -7.52 1.83 -0.56
C ARG A 43 -6.54 1.26 0.46
N LYS A 44 -6.92 1.16 1.73
CA LYS A 44 -6.10 0.56 2.79
C LYS A 44 -5.67 -0.85 2.43
N ARG A 45 -6.59 -1.68 1.93
CA ARG A 45 -6.28 -3.04 1.46
C ARG A 45 -5.29 -3.05 0.29
N HIS A 46 -5.40 -2.10 -0.64
CA HIS A 46 -4.46 -2.00 -1.75
C HIS A 46 -3.07 -1.57 -1.27
N GLU A 47 -2.99 -0.56 -0.41
CA GLU A 47 -1.75 -0.07 0.19
C GLU A 47 -1.05 -1.17 1.00
N GLU A 48 -1.80 -1.93 1.80
CA GLU A 48 -1.28 -3.08 2.54
C GLU A 48 -0.77 -4.19 1.60
N ASN A 49 -1.54 -4.51 0.55
CA ASN A 49 -1.10 -5.47 -0.46
C ASN A 49 0.16 -5.02 -1.21
N LEU A 50 0.27 -3.73 -1.52
CA LEU A 50 1.44 -3.15 -2.16
C LEU A 50 2.65 -3.19 -1.23
N LYS A 51 2.46 -2.84 0.05
CA LYS A 51 3.49 -2.93 1.09
C LYS A 51 3.96 -4.38 1.27
N ARG A 52 3.03 -5.34 1.33
CA ARG A 52 3.33 -6.78 1.38
C ARG A 52 4.06 -7.25 0.14
N ARG A 53 3.70 -6.76 -1.05
CA ARG A 53 4.41 -7.09 -2.29
C ARG A 53 5.83 -6.53 -2.29
N ALA A 54 6.04 -5.29 -1.87
CA ALA A 54 7.36 -4.69 -1.74
C ALA A 54 8.22 -5.39 -0.67
N GLU A 55 7.63 -5.84 0.43
CA GLU A 55 8.32 -6.64 1.44
C GLU A 55 8.63 -8.05 0.91
N ASN A 56 7.72 -8.67 0.16
CA ASN A 56 7.96 -9.95 -0.50
C ASN A 56 8.98 -9.85 -1.62
N GLU A 57 9.09 -8.71 -2.30
CA GLU A 57 10.15 -8.43 -3.27
C GLU A 57 11.49 -8.35 -2.54
N ARG A 58 11.59 -7.57 -1.47
CA ARG A 58 12.79 -7.53 -0.60
C ARG A 58 13.14 -8.90 0.03
N LYS A 59 12.13 -9.71 0.38
CA LYS A 59 12.31 -11.07 0.91
C LYS A 59 12.62 -12.09 -0.17
N GLY A 60 12.08 -11.94 -1.37
CA GLY A 60 12.41 -12.73 -2.56
C GLY A 60 13.82 -12.41 -3.05
N GLU A 61 14.27 -11.17 -2.81
CA GLU A 61 15.65 -10.72 -2.90
C GLU A 61 16.51 -11.12 -1.68
N VAL A 62 16.04 -11.99 -0.77
CA VAL A 62 16.92 -12.65 0.23
C VAL A 62 17.83 -13.61 -0.52
N VAL A 63 18.87 -13.00 -1.09
CA VAL A 63 19.94 -13.64 -1.81
C VAL A 63 20.89 -14.23 -0.77
N GLN A 64 21.23 -15.50 -0.93
CA GLN A 64 22.35 -16.06 -0.19
C GLN A 64 23.64 -15.45 -0.77
N VAL A 65 24.33 -14.63 0.01
CA VAL A 65 25.60 -14.03 -0.42
C VAL A 65 26.66 -15.13 -0.55
N ILE A 66 27.02 -15.46 -1.79
CA ILE A 66 28.00 -16.51 -2.07
C ILE A 66 29.41 -15.91 -1.99
N ARG A 67 30.03 -16.02 -0.81
CA ARG A 67 31.41 -15.57 -0.59
C ARG A 67 32.46 -16.46 -1.25
N ASN A 68 32.14 -17.75 -1.44
CA ASN A 68 33.07 -18.71 -2.04
C ASN A 68 32.50 -19.30 -3.33
N THR A 69 33.05 -18.85 -4.45
CA THR A 69 32.63 -19.20 -5.82
C THR A 69 32.97 -20.64 -6.21
N THR A 70 33.93 -21.29 -5.53
CA THR A 70 34.28 -22.70 -5.79
C THR A 70 33.14 -23.66 -5.47
N LYS A 71 32.25 -23.30 -4.53
CA LYS A 71 31.07 -24.10 -4.18
C LYS A 71 30.09 -24.20 -5.36
N ILE A 72 29.82 -23.09 -6.05
CA ILE A 72 28.97 -23.08 -7.26
C ILE A 72 29.57 -23.98 -8.34
N LYS A 73 30.88 -23.88 -8.56
CA LYS A 73 31.59 -24.67 -9.59
C LYS A 73 31.52 -26.18 -9.33
N ARG A 74 31.32 -26.60 -8.07
CA ARG A 74 31.20 -28.01 -7.67
C ARG A 74 29.76 -28.53 -7.64
N MET A 75 28.76 -27.66 -7.82
CA MET A 75 27.35 -28.07 -7.77
C MET A 75 26.90 -28.79 -9.05
N LYS A 76 25.86 -29.62 -8.91
CA LYS A 76 25.27 -30.34 -10.04
C LYS A 76 24.58 -29.38 -11.00
N LYS A 77 24.72 -29.62 -12.32
CA LYS A 77 24.14 -28.78 -13.37
C LYS A 77 22.62 -28.54 -13.22
N LYS A 78 21.86 -29.50 -12.68
CA LYS A 78 20.42 -29.33 -12.39
C LYS A 78 20.13 -28.31 -11.29
N GLN A 79 21.00 -28.21 -10.29
CA GLN A 79 20.85 -27.24 -9.20
C GLN A 79 21.25 -25.83 -9.67
N LEU A 80 22.29 -25.72 -10.49
CA LEU A 80 22.72 -24.45 -11.09
C LEU A 80 21.63 -23.77 -11.93
N ARG A 81 20.76 -24.54 -12.59
CA ARG A 81 19.62 -24.01 -13.37
C ARG A 81 18.58 -23.29 -12.53
N LYS A 82 18.52 -23.56 -11.22
CA LYS A 82 17.59 -22.91 -10.29
C LYS A 82 18.16 -21.65 -9.67
N ILE A 83 19.45 -21.36 -9.86
CA ILE A 83 20.13 -20.23 -9.24
C ILE A 83 20.06 -19.03 -10.20
N GLU A 84 19.33 -18.00 -9.81
CA GLU A 84 19.41 -16.68 -10.45
C GLU A 84 20.55 -15.87 -9.83
N LYS A 85 21.37 -15.22 -10.65
CA LYS A 85 22.42 -14.32 -10.17
C LYS A 85 21.83 -12.93 -9.96
N ARG A 86 21.92 -12.42 -8.74
CA ARG A 86 21.59 -11.03 -8.38
C ARG A 86 22.87 -10.37 -7.87
N ASP A 87 23.22 -9.22 -8.44
CA ASP A 87 24.42 -8.50 -8.04
C ASP A 87 24.14 -7.67 -6.78
N THR A 88 24.76 -8.02 -5.66
CA THR A 88 24.67 -7.32 -4.38
C THR A 88 25.98 -6.57 -4.04
N LEU A 89 26.94 -6.52 -4.96
CA LEU A 89 28.28 -5.94 -4.74
C LEU A 89 28.22 -4.47 -4.31
N ALA A 90 27.28 -3.71 -4.86
CA ALA A 90 27.08 -2.29 -4.55
C ALA A 90 26.71 -2.05 -3.07
N MET A 91 25.99 -2.97 -2.42
CA MET A 91 25.67 -2.88 -0.99
C MET A 91 26.85 -3.29 -0.10
N LEU A 92 27.67 -4.24 -0.55
CA LEU A 92 28.85 -4.68 0.18
C LEU A 92 29.96 -3.61 0.19
N GLN A 93 30.20 -2.95 -0.94
CA GLN A 93 31.21 -1.88 -1.04
C GLN A 93 30.88 -0.67 -0.15
N LYS A 94 29.59 -0.38 0.08
CA LYS A 94 29.13 0.76 0.87
C LYS A 94 29.24 0.53 2.38
N SER A 95 29.34 -0.72 2.83
CA SER A 95 29.45 -1.11 4.24
C SER A 95 30.88 -1.39 4.71
N GLN A 96 31.88 -1.38 3.83
CA GLN A 96 33.28 -1.54 4.24
C GLN A 96 33.79 -0.23 4.86
N PRO A 97 34.20 -0.21 6.15
CA PRO A 97 34.91 0.93 6.69
C PRO A 97 36.25 1.07 5.95
N ARG A 98 36.57 2.28 5.49
CA ARG A 98 37.88 2.59 4.90
C ARG A 98 38.97 2.25 5.92
N ASN A 99 39.68 1.15 5.73
CA ASN A 99 40.74 0.73 6.63
C ASN A 99 41.89 1.75 6.58
N PRO A 100 42.19 2.49 7.67
CA PRO A 100 43.20 3.54 7.66
C PRO A 100 44.65 3.02 7.52
N LYS A 101 44.87 1.69 7.60
CA LYS A 101 46.22 1.09 7.49
C LYS A 101 46.74 0.92 6.06
N ALA A 102 45.91 1.09 5.03
CA ALA A 102 46.34 0.97 3.63
C ALA A 102 47.02 2.25 3.10
N ALA A 103 46.78 3.42 3.70
CA ALA A 103 47.34 4.70 3.26
C ALA A 103 48.81 4.93 3.68
N ARG A 104 49.39 4.09 4.56
CA ARG A 104 50.75 4.26 5.10
C ARG A 104 51.84 3.43 4.41
N LYS A 105 51.51 2.65 3.38
CA LYS A 105 52.47 1.86 2.59
C LYS A 105 52.81 2.48 1.23
N GLY A 106 52.66 3.81 1.10
CA GLY A 106 53.00 4.56 -0.11
C GLY A 106 54.24 5.46 0.04
N ASP A 107 54.74 5.67 1.26
CA ASP A 107 55.94 6.45 1.52
C ASP A 107 57.08 5.51 1.94
N LYS A 108 57.82 5.01 0.95
CA LYS A 108 59.21 4.57 1.06
C LYS A 108 59.85 4.55 -0.31
#